data_AF-A0A9Q0JKS5-F1
#
_entry.id   AF-A0A9Q0JKS5-F1
#
_cell.length_a   1.000
_cell.length_b   1.000
_cell.length_c   1.000
_cell.angle_alpha   90.00
_cell.angle_beta   90.00
_cell.angle_gamma   90.00
#
_symmetry.space_group_name_H-M   'P 1'
#
loop_
_entity.id
_entity.type
_entity.pdbx_description
1 polymer ?
#
loop_
_entity_poly.entity_id
_entity_poly.type
_entity_poly.pdbx_seq_one_letter_code
_entity_poly.pdbx_strand_id
1 'polypeptide(L)'
;MAMVAGDPDTGLGVGVGLRGIALIQPLFWGSDPIGSEGSDPRRKAQADRVGRIWSFVSSSNPNCDDPRINPVVSGGPGLAGLGSRRVLVFVAIY
;
A
#
# COMPACT_ATOMS: atom_id res chain seq x y z
N MET A 1 5.67 4.44 6.18
CA MET A 1 7.08 4.40 6.62
C MET A 1 8.04 4.68 5.47
N ALA A 2 8.20 3.80 4.48
CA ALA A 2 9.16 4.03 3.37
C ALA A 2 8.80 5.21 2.44
N MET A 3 7.50 5.42 2.19
CA MET A 3 6.98 6.58 1.46
C MET A 3 7.25 7.89 2.23
N VAL A 4 6.94 7.88 3.53
CA VAL A 4 7.22 9.00 4.44
C VAL A 4 8.72 9.31 4.51
N ALA A 5 9.59 8.30 4.46
CA ALA A 5 11.04 8.49 4.49
C ALA A 5 11.60 9.23 3.26
N GLY A 6 10.91 9.14 2.11
CA GLY A 6 11.29 9.85 0.89
C GLY A 6 10.62 11.21 0.72
N ASP A 7 9.67 11.56 1.58
CA ASP A 7 8.94 12.82 1.53
C ASP A 7 9.75 13.93 2.24
N PRO A 8 10.18 14.98 1.50
CA PRO A 8 11.01 16.05 2.04
C PRO A 8 10.29 16.92 3.09
N ASP A 9 8.96 16.89 3.15
CA ASP A 9 8.15 17.79 3.98
C ASP A 9 7.77 17.18 5.34
N THR A 10 8.15 15.92 5.60
CA THR A 10 7.74 15.15 6.81
C THR A 10 8.40 15.59 8.11
N GLY A 11 9.16 16.68 8.13
CA GLY A 11 9.80 17.20 9.35
C GLY A 11 10.94 16.32 9.90
N LEU A 12 11.30 15.23 9.20
CA LEU A 12 12.47 14.39 9.51
C LEU A 12 13.81 15.05 9.12
N GLY A 13 13.77 16.25 8.55
CA GLY A 13 14.92 17.15 8.35
C GLY A 13 15.92 16.75 7.25
N VAL A 14 15.91 15.49 6.84
CA VAL A 14 16.68 14.95 5.71
C VAL A 14 15.90 13.75 5.19
N GLY A 15 15.62 13.68 3.88
CA GLY A 15 15.09 12.46 3.27
C GLY A 15 15.98 11.29 3.70
N VAL A 16 15.43 10.37 4.50
CA VAL A 16 16.21 9.26 5.05
C VAL A 16 16.42 8.28 3.91
N GLY A 17 17.61 8.31 3.31
CA GLY A 17 18.00 7.43 2.22
C GLY A 17 18.09 5.98 2.71
N LEU A 18 16.98 5.25 2.59
CA LEU A 18 16.92 3.82 2.86
C LEU A 18 17.80 3.07 1.85
N ARG A 19 18.75 2.27 2.32
CA ARG A 19 19.63 1.46 1.46
C ARG A 19 18.85 0.46 0.60
N GLY A 20 17.75 -0.04 1.12
CA GLY A 20 16.85 -0.96 0.47
C GLY A 20 15.60 -1.19 1.33
N ILE A 21 14.54 -1.71 0.72
CA ILE A 21 13.31 -2.11 1.40
C ILE A 21 13.06 -3.59 1.09
N ALA A 22 12.69 -4.38 2.10
CA ALA A 22 12.17 -5.72 1.91
C ALA A 22 10.68 -5.75 2.26
N LEU A 23 9.84 -6.14 1.31
CA LEU A 23 8.40 -6.31 1.48
C LEU A 23 8.09 -7.80 1.48
N ILE A 24 7.64 -8.33 2.61
CA ILE A 24 7.27 -9.74 2.75
C ILE A 24 5.75 -9.79 2.87
N GLN A 25 5.08 -10.37 1.88
CA GLN A 25 3.61 -10.41 1.83
C GLN A 25 2.97 -9.02 2.03
N PRO A 26 3.39 -7.98 1.26
CA PRO A 26 2.83 -6.66 1.44
C PRO A 26 1.32 -6.70 1.17
N LEU A 27 0.54 -6.17 2.11
CA LEU A 27 -0.89 -5.97 1.92
C LEU A 27 -1.10 -4.66 1.13
N PHE A 28 -1.16 -4.78 -0.19
CA PHE A 28 -1.69 -3.73 -1.04
C PHE A 28 -3.13 -4.05 -1.42
N TRP A 29 -3.97 -3.02 -1.48
CA TRP A 29 -5.38 -3.16 -1.85
C TRP A 29 -5.86 -1.90 -2.55
N GLY A 30 -6.93 -2.01 -3.32
CA GLY A 30 -7.61 -0.89 -4.00
C GLY A 30 -9.11 -1.17 -4.08
N SER A 31 -9.91 -0.17 -4.45
CA SER A 31 -11.36 -0.37 -4.61
C SER A 31 -11.71 -1.23 -5.83
N ASP A 32 -10.87 -1.20 -6.86
CA ASP A 32 -11.07 -1.96 -8.11
C ASP A 32 -10.47 -3.36 -7.99
N PRO A 33 -11.27 -4.44 -8.11
CA PRO A 33 -10.77 -5.80 -8.01
C PRO A 33 -9.91 -6.19 -9.22
N ILE A 34 -8.85 -6.95 -8.99
CA ILE A 34 -7.97 -7.47 -10.04
C ILE A 34 -8.05 -8.99 -10.17
N GLY A 35 -8.02 -9.50 -11.41
CA GLY A 35 -7.97 -10.92 -11.71
C GLY A 35 -9.04 -11.76 -10.98
N SER A 36 -8.59 -12.70 -10.16
CA SER A 36 -9.48 -13.62 -9.43
C SER A 36 -10.24 -12.98 -8.26
N GLU A 37 -9.92 -11.75 -7.85
CA GLU A 37 -10.62 -11.07 -6.75
C GLU A 37 -12.10 -10.81 -7.07
N GLY A 38 -12.42 -10.51 -8.33
CA GLY A 38 -13.80 -10.23 -8.74
C GLY A 38 -14.66 -11.47 -8.95
N SER A 39 -14.04 -12.62 -9.22
CA SER A 39 -14.70 -13.84 -9.71
C SER A 39 -14.71 -15.00 -8.71
N ASP A 40 -13.74 -15.09 -7.81
CA ASP A 40 -13.66 -16.15 -6.81
C ASP A 40 -14.37 -15.72 -5.51
N PRO A 41 -15.44 -16.42 -5.08
CA PRO A 41 -16.17 -16.10 -3.85
C PRO A 41 -15.29 -16.02 -2.59
N ARG A 42 -14.22 -16.83 -2.50
CA ARG A 42 -13.31 -16.80 -1.36
C ARG A 42 -12.48 -15.52 -1.36
N ARG A 43 -12.01 -15.09 -2.54
CA ARG A 43 -11.25 -13.85 -2.67
C ARG A 43 -12.12 -12.61 -2.49
N LYS A 44 -13.39 -12.65 -2.93
CA LYS A 44 -14.36 -11.59 -2.61
C LYS A 44 -14.55 -11.43 -1.10
N ALA A 45 -14.74 -12.53 -0.36
CA ALA A 45 -14.87 -12.48 1.09
C ALA A 45 -13.60 -11.95 1.78
N GLN A 46 -12.42 -12.26 1.24
CA GLN A 46 -11.16 -11.68 1.69
C GLN A 46 -11.11 -10.16 1.41
N ALA A 47 -11.53 -9.72 0.23
CA ALA A 47 -11.61 -8.30 -0.14
C ALA A 47 -12.51 -7.52 0.83
N ASP A 48 -13.72 -8.04 1.11
CA ASP A 48 -14.65 -7.44 2.06
C ASP A 48 -14.05 -7.32 3.46
N ARG A 49 -13.29 -8.34 3.90
CA ARG A 49 -12.59 -8.32 5.17
C ARG A 49 -11.49 -7.26 5.20
N VAL A 50 -10.69 -7.14 4.14
CA VAL A 50 -9.66 -6.10 4.03
C VAL A 50 -10.29 -4.72 4.09
N GLY A 51 -11.38 -4.49 3.36
CA GLY A 51 -12.13 -3.23 3.39
C GLY A 51 -12.60 -2.85 4.79
N ARG A 52 -13.21 -3.79 5.53
CA ARG A 52 -13.65 -3.54 6.92
C ARG A 52 -12.49 -3.21 7.87
N ILE A 53 -11.39 -3.95 7.77
CA ILE A 53 -10.19 -3.67 8.57
C ILE A 53 -9.66 -2.28 8.24
N TRP A 54 -9.60 -1.94 6.95
CA TRP A 54 -9.10 -0.64 6.53
C TRP A 54 -9.99 0.50 7.01
N SER A 55 -11.31 0.40 6.89
CA SER A 55 -12.23 1.41 7.44
C SER A 55 -12.10 1.60 8.95
N PHE A 56 -11.67 0.58 9.68
CA PHE A 56 -11.37 0.69 11.11
C PHE A 56 -10.02 1.38 11.39
N VAL A 57 -8.99 1.05 10.61
CA VAL A 57 -7.63 1.60 10.77
C VAL A 57 -7.52 3.04 10.27
N SER A 58 -8.23 3.37 9.19
CA SER A 58 -8.20 4.66 8.51
C SER A 58 -9.51 5.42 8.74
N SER A 59 -9.56 6.21 9.81
CA SER A 59 -10.71 7.06 10.13
C SER A 59 -10.93 8.21 9.14
N SER A 60 -9.88 8.62 8.43
CA SER A 60 -9.90 9.73 7.47
C SER A 60 -10.29 9.32 6.05
N ASN A 61 -10.08 8.05 5.70
CA ASN A 61 -10.45 7.54 4.39
C ASN A 61 -10.87 6.06 4.50
N PRO A 62 -12.18 5.77 4.52
CA PRO A 62 -12.67 4.41 4.72
C PRO A 62 -12.54 3.54 3.46
N ASN A 63 -12.23 4.13 2.30
CA ASN A 63 -12.05 3.38 1.06
C ASN A 63 -10.64 2.78 0.97
N CYS A 64 -10.52 1.72 0.16
CA CYS A 64 -9.24 1.05 -0.06
C CYS A 64 -8.30 1.84 -0.99
N ASP A 65 -8.64 3.07 -1.38
CA ASP A 65 -7.81 3.91 -2.26
C ASP A 65 -7.00 4.94 -1.48
N ASP A 66 -6.91 4.80 -0.16
CA ASP A 66 -5.94 5.54 0.63
C ASP A 66 -4.50 5.22 0.17
N PRO A 67 -3.64 6.21 -0.09
CA PRO A 67 -2.26 5.99 -0.55
C PRO A 67 -1.40 5.08 0.34
N ARG A 68 -1.80 4.87 1.61
CA ARG A 68 -1.10 3.98 2.55
C ARG A 68 -1.33 2.50 2.26
N ILE A 69 -2.46 2.13 1.65
CA ILE A 69 -2.78 0.75 1.24
C ILE A 69 -2.77 0.58 -0.29
N ASN A 70 -3.09 1.64 -1.04
CA ASN A 70 -3.00 1.72 -2.50
C ASN A 70 -1.89 2.70 -2.93
N PRO A 71 -0.61 2.30 -2.96
CA PRO A 71 0.49 3.22 -3.25
C PRO A 71 0.53 3.70 -4.72
N VAL A 72 -0.32 3.16 -5.59
CA VAL A 72 -0.41 3.51 -7.02
C VAL A 72 -1.77 4.11 -7.39
N VAL A 73 -2.56 4.52 -6.40
CA VAL A 73 -3.82 5.23 -6.62
C VAL A 73 -3.60 6.50 -7.46
N SER A 74 -4.55 6.78 -8.36
CA SER A 74 -4.53 8.01 -9.16
C SER A 74 -4.51 9.26 -8.27
N GLY A 75 -3.63 10.21 -8.59
CA GLY A 75 -3.45 11.44 -7.80
C GLY A 75 -2.68 11.24 -6.48
N GLY A 76 -2.27 10.02 -6.13
CA GLY A 76 -1.40 9.75 -5.00
C GLY A 76 0.08 10.09 -5.29
N PRO A 77 0.96 10.00 -4.27
CA PRO A 77 2.39 10.29 -4.42
C PRO A 77 3.13 9.36 -5.41
N GLY A 78 2.56 8.17 -5.67
CA GLY A 78 3.16 7.14 -6.49
C GLY A 78 4.47 6.59 -5.91
N LEU A 79 5.10 5.65 -6.61
CA LEU A 79 6.32 5.00 -6.12
C LEU A 79 7.60 5.82 -6.29
N ALA A 80 7.55 6.93 -7.03
CA ALA A 80 8.71 7.80 -7.25
C ALA A 80 9.22 8.46 -5.96
N GLY A 81 8.33 8.64 -4.96
CA GLY A 81 8.65 9.18 -3.64
C GLY A 81 9.21 8.15 -2.65
N LEU A 82 9.53 6.92 -3.09
CA LEU A 82 10.17 5.95 -2.20
C LEU A 82 11.53 6.48 -1.75
N GLY A 83 11.77 6.50 -0.44
CA GLY A 83 13.06 6.84 0.15
C GLY A 83 14.19 5.83 -0.15
N SER A 84 14.00 4.93 -1.13
CA SER A 84 14.98 3.93 -1.55
C SER A 84 14.99 3.74 -3.06
N ARG A 85 16.16 3.34 -3.59
CA ARG A 85 16.33 2.93 -5.00
C ARG A 85 16.19 1.43 -5.22
N ARG A 86 16.06 0.63 -4.16
CA ARG A 86 16.04 -0.84 -4.24
C ARG A 86 14.93 -1.39 -3.37
N VAL A 87 14.09 -2.23 -3.95
CA VAL A 87 13.02 -2.94 -3.23
C VAL A 87 13.10 -4.42 -3.59
N LEU A 88 13.10 -5.27 -2.57
CA LEU A 88 12.94 -6.72 -2.67
C LEU A 88 11.52 -7.06 -2.24
N VAL A 89 10.77 -7.79 -3.07
CA VAL A 89 9.38 -8.15 -2.79
C VAL A 89 9.24 -9.67 -2.79
N PHE A 90 8.72 -10.21 -1.68
CA PHE A 90 8.32 -11.61 -1.57
C PHE A 90 6.80 -11.71 -1.65
N VAL A 91 6.33 -12.33 -2.72
CA VAL A 91 4.91 -12.67 -2.93
C VAL A 91 4.78 -14.19 -2.87
N ALA A 92 3.73 -14.64 -2.23
CA ALA A 92 3.34 -16.03 -2.08
C ALA A 92 1.85 -16.11 -2.37
N ILE A 93 1.46 -17.19 -3.00
CA ILE A 93 0.10 -17.43 -3.46
C ILE A 93 -0.55 -18.32 -2.39
N TYR A 94 -1.60 -17.86 -1.75
CA TYR A 94 -2.49 -18.70 -0.95
C TYR A 94 -3.71 -19.11 -1.79
#